data_AF-A0A540WMD7-F1
#
_entry.id   AF-A0A540WMD7-F1
#
_cell.length_a   1.000
_cell.length_b   1.000
_cell.length_c   1.000
_cell.angle_alpha   90.00
_cell.angle_beta   90.00
_cell.angle_gamma   90.00
#
_symmetry.space_group_name_H-M   'P 1'
#
loop_
_entity.id
_entity.type
_entity.pdbx_description
1 polymer ?
#
loop_
_entity_poly.entity_id
_entity_poly.type
_entity_poly.pdbx_seq_one_letter_code
_entity_poly.pdbx_strand_id
1 'polypeptide(L)'
;MRYELLLQTMTPGMPYEAARVDGLLSQKRVTVRPDGNRLWHFQHGDVEVGVLREGGRVVATELRIPLAERSDLVREVVAEAAQLASKAGARLVDPQLGRSLVASDEGVVADQYMRTVRYAGGASGMSSETMGASSSYTPLTTEGPRGFQPGAKFFLIAIGAFFFLYLLVDSMLSGLGGR
;
A
#
# COMPACT_ATOMS: atom_id res chain seq x y z
N MET A 1 -0.79 13.69 7.49
CA MET A 1 -0.78 12.23 7.21
C MET A 1 -2.14 11.84 6.66
N ARG A 2 -2.22 10.84 5.77
CA ARG A 2 -3.45 10.41 5.11
C ARG A 2 -3.47 8.89 4.93
N TYR A 3 -4.67 8.32 4.84
CA TYR A 3 -4.91 6.94 4.43
C TYR A 3 -5.30 6.94 2.95
N GLU A 4 -4.79 5.99 2.18
CA GLU A 4 -4.97 5.99 0.72
C GLU A 4 -5.71 4.74 0.27
N LEU A 5 -6.73 4.93 -0.55
CA LEU A 5 -7.40 3.88 -1.31
C LEU A 5 -7.27 4.17 -2.80
N LEU A 6 -7.26 3.13 -3.62
CA LEU A 6 -7.06 3.25 -5.07
C LEU A 6 -8.23 2.66 -5.85
N LEU A 7 -8.70 3.39 -6.85
CA LEU A 7 -9.54 2.86 -7.91
C LEU A 7 -8.63 2.47 -9.08
N GLN A 8 -8.58 1.17 -9.38
CA GLN A 8 -7.71 0.61 -10.42
C GLN A 8 -8.51 -0.17 -11.46
N THR A 9 -7.86 -0.52 -12.56
CA THR A 9 -8.42 -1.47 -13.54
C THR A 9 -8.75 -2.81 -12.86
N MET A 10 -9.83 -3.46 -13.33
CA MET A 10 -10.20 -4.80 -12.85
C MET A 10 -9.11 -5.83 -13.15
N THR A 11 -8.49 -5.73 -14.33
CA THR A 11 -7.57 -6.72 -14.85
C THR A 11 -6.15 -6.17 -14.84
N PRO A 12 -5.21 -6.79 -14.11
CA PRO A 12 -3.79 -6.42 -14.14
C PRO A 12 -3.26 -6.36 -15.58
N GLY A 13 -2.46 -5.35 -15.89
CA GLY A 13 -1.90 -5.13 -17.24
C GLY A 13 -2.84 -4.45 -18.23
N MET A 14 -4.14 -4.32 -17.92
CA MET A 14 -5.04 -3.53 -18.75
C MET A 14 -4.95 -2.04 -18.42
N PRO A 15 -5.16 -1.15 -19.40
CA PRO A 15 -5.31 0.27 -19.13
C PRO A 15 -6.39 0.59 -18.10
N TYR A 16 -6.14 1.60 -17.26
CA TYR A 16 -7.13 2.17 -16.38
C TYR A 16 -7.96 3.26 -17.11
N GLU A 17 -9.29 3.17 -17.04
CA GLU A 17 -10.22 4.12 -17.65
C GLU A 17 -10.59 5.26 -16.68
N ALA A 18 -9.68 6.20 -16.46
CA ALA A 18 -9.90 7.33 -15.54
C ALA A 18 -11.16 8.16 -15.89
N ALA A 19 -11.42 8.38 -17.19
CA ALA A 19 -12.55 9.17 -17.66
C ALA A 19 -13.92 8.62 -17.21
N ARG A 20 -14.04 7.30 -17.06
CA ARG A 20 -15.28 6.67 -16.60
C ARG A 20 -15.53 6.93 -15.11
N VAL A 21 -14.46 6.86 -14.31
CA VAL A 21 -14.52 7.24 -12.89
C VAL A 21 -14.82 8.73 -12.74
N ASP A 22 -14.18 9.58 -13.54
CA ASP A 22 -14.39 11.03 -13.52
C ASP A 22 -15.83 11.42 -13.88
N GLY A 23 -16.42 10.79 -14.90
CA GLY A 23 -17.81 11.03 -15.30
C GLY A 23 -18.85 10.56 -14.27
N LEU A 24 -18.51 9.57 -13.43
CA LEU A 24 -19.36 9.15 -12.31
C LEU A 24 -19.16 10.06 -11.09
N LEU A 25 -17.93 10.51 -10.83
CA LEU A 25 -17.62 11.46 -9.76
C LEU A 25 -18.27 12.82 -9.99
N SER A 26 -18.43 13.27 -11.25
CA SER A 26 -19.12 14.54 -11.55
C SER A 26 -20.60 14.54 -11.20
N GLN A 27 -21.20 13.36 -10.96
CA GLN A 27 -22.58 13.19 -10.50
C GLN A 27 -22.68 13.15 -8.97
N LYS A 28 -21.54 13.18 -8.27
CA LYS A 28 -21.44 13.19 -6.81
C LYS A 28 -21.17 14.61 -6.31
N ARG A 29 -21.20 14.80 -4.99
CA ARG A 29 -20.84 16.07 -4.34
C ARG A 29 -19.33 16.27 -4.37
N VAL A 30 -18.80 16.64 -5.53
CA VAL A 30 -17.36 16.84 -5.73
C VAL A 30 -17.08 18.29 -6.12
N THR A 31 -16.15 18.93 -5.42
CA THR A 31 -15.67 20.29 -5.72
C THR A 31 -14.27 20.23 -6.30
N VAL A 32 -14.03 20.94 -7.41
CA VAL A 32 -12.69 21.10 -7.98
C VAL A 32 -11.96 22.21 -7.24
N ARG A 33 -10.76 21.94 -6.73
CA ARG A 33 -9.88 22.93 -6.10
C ARG A 33 -9.01 23.64 -7.15
N PRO A 34 -8.50 24.85 -6.85
CA PRO A 34 -7.62 25.59 -7.77
C PRO A 34 -6.30 24.90 -8.12
N ASP A 35 -5.84 23.98 -7.26
CA ASP A 35 -4.64 23.16 -7.47
C ASP A 35 -4.87 21.99 -8.45
N GLY A 36 -6.09 21.84 -8.99
CA GLY A 36 -6.48 20.76 -9.88
C GLY A 36 -6.88 19.47 -9.16
N ASN A 37 -6.76 19.41 -7.83
CA ASN A 37 -7.31 18.30 -7.05
C ASN A 37 -8.81 18.44 -6.89
N ARG A 38 -9.48 17.35 -6.51
CA ARG A 38 -10.91 17.34 -6.24
C ARG A 38 -11.16 17.00 -4.78
N LEU A 39 -12.19 17.59 -4.20
CA LEU A 39 -12.73 17.21 -2.90
C LEU A 39 -14.04 16.50 -3.09
N TRP A 40 -14.15 15.28 -2.60
CA TRP A 40 -15.41 14.56 -2.51
C TRP A 40 -15.97 14.72 -1.09
N HIS A 41 -17.16 15.32 -1.00
CA HIS A 41 -17.84 15.65 0.24
C HIS A 41 -18.71 14.49 0.76
N PHE A 42 -18.39 14.04 1.96
CA PHE A 42 -19.10 13.01 2.72
C PHE A 42 -19.80 13.63 3.93
N GLN A 43 -20.62 12.86 4.64
CA GLN A 43 -21.27 13.35 5.86
C GLN A 43 -20.25 13.60 6.98
N HIS A 44 -19.22 12.75 7.07
CA HIS A 44 -18.25 12.78 8.18
C HIS A 44 -16.92 13.49 7.84
N GLY A 45 -16.86 14.16 6.69
CA GLY A 45 -15.69 14.92 6.25
C GLY A 45 -15.50 14.92 4.74
N ASP A 46 -14.33 15.38 4.32
CA ASP A 46 -13.98 15.45 2.90
C ASP A 46 -12.83 14.50 2.59
N VAL A 47 -12.84 13.96 1.38
CA VAL A 47 -11.75 13.14 0.82
C VAL A 47 -11.16 13.83 -0.39
N GLU A 48 -9.83 13.92 -0.41
CA GLU A 48 -9.13 14.39 -1.59
C GLU A 48 -9.10 13.28 -2.65
N VAL A 49 -9.49 13.64 -3.87
CA VAL A 49 -9.47 12.75 -5.04
C VAL A 49 -8.38 13.24 -5.98
N GLY A 50 -7.36 12.40 -6.14
CA GLY A 50 -6.21 12.63 -7.00
C GLY A 50 -6.10 11.58 -8.11
N VAL A 51 -5.00 11.65 -8.86
CA VAL A 51 -4.64 10.64 -9.87
C VAL A 51 -3.24 10.12 -9.59
N LEU A 52 -3.06 8.81 -9.69
CA LEU A 52 -1.75 8.17 -9.68
C LEU A 52 -1.27 8.02 -11.12
N ARG A 53 -0.03 8.45 -11.39
CA ARG A 53 0.59 8.34 -12.71
C ARG A 53 1.85 7.51 -12.67
N GLU A 54 1.98 6.59 -13.62
CA GLU A 54 3.20 5.83 -13.88
C GLU A 54 3.57 5.99 -15.35
N GLY A 55 4.81 6.39 -15.64
CA GLY A 55 5.27 6.64 -17.02
C GLY A 55 4.42 7.67 -17.78
N GLY A 56 3.88 8.68 -17.07
CA GLY A 56 2.99 9.71 -17.64
C GLY A 56 1.52 9.28 -17.83
N ARG A 57 1.21 7.99 -17.72
CA ARG A 57 -0.14 7.45 -17.85
C ARG A 57 -0.85 7.40 -16.49
N VAL A 58 -2.14 7.74 -16.47
CA VAL A 58 -2.96 7.54 -15.26
C VAL A 58 -3.22 6.05 -15.07
N VAL A 59 -2.83 5.50 -13.92
CA VAL A 59 -2.96 4.08 -13.59
C VAL A 59 -3.98 3.82 -12.47
N ALA A 60 -4.31 4.85 -11.69
CA ALA A 60 -5.36 4.80 -10.68
C ALA A 60 -5.94 6.19 -10.39
N THR A 61 -7.17 6.22 -9.85
CA THR A 61 -7.67 7.37 -9.10
C THR A 61 -7.39 7.13 -7.61
N GLU A 62 -6.78 8.11 -6.95
CA GLU A 62 -6.42 8.03 -5.54
C GLU A 62 -7.50 8.69 -4.68
N LEU A 63 -7.90 8.02 -3.60
CA LEU A 63 -8.75 8.55 -2.55
C LEU A 63 -7.91 8.74 -1.30
N ARG A 64 -7.72 9.98 -0.90
CA ARG A 64 -6.84 10.39 0.19
C ARG A 64 -7.68 10.86 1.36
N ILE A 65 -7.83 9.97 2.33
CA ILE A 65 -8.67 10.17 3.51
C ILE A 65 -7.80 10.80 4.62
N PRO A 66 -8.17 11.97 5.16
CA PRO A 66 -7.44 12.58 6.27
C PRO A 66 -7.47 11.65 7.50
N LEU A 67 -6.34 11.48 8.18
CA LEU A 67 -6.30 10.73 9.44
C LEU A 67 -6.98 11.52 10.56
N ALA A 68 -7.82 10.85 11.32
CA ALA A 68 -8.55 11.37 12.47
C ALA A 68 -8.88 10.21 13.43
N GLU A 69 -9.02 10.50 14.73
CA GLU A 69 -9.41 9.55 15.79
C GLU A 69 -10.90 9.17 15.73
N ARG A 70 -11.41 8.89 14.53
CA ARG A 70 -12.77 8.44 14.23
C ARG A 70 -12.80 7.67 12.92
N SER A 71 -13.65 6.65 12.84
CA SER A 71 -13.70 5.73 11.69
C SER A 71 -14.87 5.97 10.73
N ASP A 72 -15.80 6.87 11.05
CA ASP A 72 -17.05 7.02 10.30
C ASP A 72 -16.80 7.44 8.84
N LEU A 73 -15.85 8.36 8.63
CA LEU A 73 -15.48 8.80 7.29
C LEU A 73 -14.91 7.66 6.45
N VAL A 74 -14.01 6.84 6.98
CA VAL A 74 -13.41 5.76 6.18
C VAL A 74 -14.44 4.68 5.82
N ARG A 75 -15.40 4.40 6.70
CA ARG A 75 -16.51 3.47 6.42
C ARG A 75 -17.39 3.99 5.28
N GLU A 76 -17.82 5.25 5.38
CA GLU A 76 -18.62 5.92 4.35
C GLU A 76 -17.91 5.91 2.99
N VAL A 77 -16.60 6.21 2.99
CA VAL A 77 -15.77 6.23 1.79
C VAL A 77 -15.65 4.85 1.17
N VAL A 78 -15.41 3.79 1.95
CA VAL A 78 -15.34 2.42 1.41
C VAL A 78 -16.65 2.00 0.76
N ALA A 79 -17.78 2.26 1.41
CA ALA A 79 -19.10 1.92 0.88
C ALA A 79 -19.39 2.64 -0.45
N GLU A 80 -19.21 3.96 -0.50
CA GLU A 80 -19.46 4.77 -1.69
C GLU A 80 -18.44 4.52 -2.81
N ALA A 81 -17.15 4.37 -2.47
CA ALA A 81 -16.09 4.10 -3.43
C ALA A 81 -16.22 2.70 -4.05
N ALA A 82 -16.68 1.70 -3.29
CA ALA A 82 -16.95 0.36 -3.84
C ALA A 82 -18.11 0.40 -4.85
N GLN A 83 -19.16 1.17 -4.57
CA GLN A 83 -20.25 1.38 -5.54
C GLN A 83 -19.78 2.14 -6.78
N LEU A 84 -18.95 3.17 -6.60
CA LEU A 84 -18.34 3.93 -7.70
C LEU A 84 -17.47 3.01 -8.56
N ALA A 85 -16.61 2.19 -7.95
CA ALA A 85 -15.74 1.25 -8.61
C ALA A 85 -16.54 0.25 -9.47
N SER A 86 -17.57 -0.36 -8.88
CA SER A 86 -18.46 -1.31 -9.57
C SER A 86 -19.11 -0.70 -10.81
N LYS A 87 -19.71 0.50 -10.67
CA LYS A 87 -20.30 1.23 -11.81
C LYS A 87 -19.28 1.62 -12.88
N ALA A 88 -18.06 1.92 -12.44
CA ALA A 88 -16.95 2.26 -13.31
C ALA A 88 -16.26 1.03 -13.95
N GLY A 89 -16.66 -0.21 -13.64
CA GLY A 89 -15.90 -1.39 -14.07
C GLY A 89 -14.44 -1.35 -13.59
N ALA A 90 -14.22 -0.75 -12.42
CA ALA A 90 -12.94 -0.65 -11.72
C ALA A 90 -13.00 -1.48 -10.43
N ARG A 91 -11.84 -1.72 -9.82
CA ARG A 91 -11.76 -2.30 -8.47
C ARG A 91 -11.30 -1.24 -7.49
N LEU A 92 -11.88 -1.27 -6.29
CA LEU A 92 -11.36 -0.54 -5.13
C LEU A 92 -10.27 -1.39 -4.49
N VAL A 93 -9.13 -0.80 -4.18
CA VAL A 93 -7.96 -1.48 -3.60
C VAL A 93 -7.49 -0.71 -2.39
N ASP A 94 -7.17 -1.46 -1.33
CA ASP A 94 -6.42 -0.96 -0.19
C ASP A 94 -4.97 -1.42 -0.32
N PRO A 95 -4.01 -0.50 -0.58
CA PRO A 95 -2.60 -0.85 -0.71
C PRO A 95 -2.01 -1.45 0.58
N GLN A 96 -2.52 -1.08 1.75
CA GLN A 96 -2.01 -1.60 3.02
C GLN A 96 -2.51 -3.01 3.31
N LEU A 97 -3.71 -3.36 2.84
CA LEU A 97 -4.23 -4.73 2.91
C LEU A 97 -3.80 -5.60 1.72
N GLY A 98 -3.27 -4.98 0.65
CA GLY A 98 -2.82 -5.68 -0.54
C GLY A 98 -3.91 -6.39 -1.33
N ARG A 99 -5.19 -6.00 -1.16
CA ARG A 99 -6.33 -6.68 -1.79
C ARG A 99 -7.39 -5.73 -2.32
N SER A 100 -8.24 -6.26 -3.20
CA SER A 100 -9.46 -5.57 -3.63
C SER A 100 -10.51 -5.59 -2.53
N LEU A 101 -11.31 -4.52 -2.48
CA LEU A 101 -12.33 -4.28 -1.49
C LEU A 101 -13.74 -4.30 -2.11
N VAL A 102 -14.70 -4.74 -1.31
CA VAL A 102 -16.14 -4.54 -1.53
C VAL A 102 -16.74 -3.70 -0.41
N ALA A 103 -17.99 -3.24 -0.55
CA ALA A 103 -18.62 -2.37 0.45
C ALA A 103 -18.65 -2.98 1.86
N SER A 104 -18.85 -4.31 1.99
CA SER A 104 -18.86 -5.00 3.29
C SER A 104 -17.50 -5.08 3.97
N ASP A 105 -16.40 -4.74 3.29
CA ASP A 105 -15.06 -4.71 3.89
C ASP A 105 -14.80 -3.48 4.76
N GLU A 106 -15.76 -2.55 4.88
CA GLU A 106 -15.62 -1.29 5.61
C GLU A 106 -15.08 -1.45 7.04
N GLY A 107 -15.45 -2.53 7.74
CA GLY A 107 -14.96 -2.81 9.09
C GLY A 107 -13.47 -3.13 9.13
N VAL A 108 -12.99 -3.97 8.20
CA VAL A 108 -11.57 -4.35 8.12
C VAL A 108 -10.70 -3.16 7.74
N VAL A 109 -11.19 -2.32 6.80
CA VAL A 109 -10.49 -1.09 6.41
C VAL A 109 -10.48 -0.08 7.55
N ALA A 110 -11.58 0.07 8.28
CA ALA A 110 -11.66 0.94 9.45
C ALA A 110 -10.65 0.54 10.54
N ASP A 111 -10.49 -0.76 10.79
CA ASP A 111 -9.51 -1.26 11.75
C ASP A 111 -8.07 -0.94 11.32
N GLN A 112 -7.75 -1.14 10.05
CA GLN A 112 -6.42 -0.83 9.48
C GLN A 112 -6.15 0.69 9.48
N TYR A 113 -7.17 1.48 9.17
CA TYR A 113 -7.13 2.94 9.28
C TYR A 113 -6.83 3.38 10.72
N MET A 114 -7.53 2.84 11.73
CA MET A 114 -7.30 3.19 13.14
C MET A 114 -5.93 2.73 13.66
N ARG A 115 -5.35 1.67 13.09
CA ARG A 115 -3.93 1.33 13.35
C ARG A 115 -3.01 2.42 12.80
N THR A 116 -3.24 2.85 11.56
CA THR A 116 -2.46 3.92 10.92
C THR A 116 -2.54 5.24 11.70
N VAL A 117 -3.75 5.61 12.15
CA VAL A 117 -3.98 6.80 13.00
C VAL A 117 -3.13 6.73 14.27
N ARG A 118 -3.18 5.61 15.01
CA ARG A 118 -2.40 5.42 16.24
C ARG A 118 -0.90 5.48 16.03
N TYR A 119 -0.38 4.92 14.93
CA TYR A 119 1.05 5.01 14.61
C TYR A 119 1.47 6.43 14.24
N ALA A 120 0.64 7.15 13.49
CA ALA A 120 0.90 8.54 13.14
C ALA A 120 0.87 9.46 14.38
N GLY A 121 -0.08 9.25 15.30
CA GLY A 121 -0.18 10.00 16.56
C GLY A 121 0.90 9.65 17.58
N GLY A 122 1.29 8.37 17.67
CA GLY A 122 2.35 7.90 18.55
C GLY A 122 3.74 8.43 18.18
N ALA A 123 4.02 8.60 16.88
CA ALA A 123 5.27 9.19 16.40
C ALA A 123 5.40 10.69 16.74
N SER A 124 4.28 11.42 16.87
CA SER A 124 4.27 12.83 17.30
C SER A 124 4.33 13.04 18.82
N GLY A 125 4.18 11.97 19.61
CA GLY A 125 4.12 12.03 21.08
C GLY A 125 5.27 11.33 21.81
N MET A 126 6.23 10.74 21.09
CA MET A 126 7.46 10.22 21.70
C MET A 126 8.44 11.37 21.94
N SER A 127 8.23 12.08 23.05
CA SER A 127 9.29 12.81 23.74
C SER A 127 10.51 11.89 23.85
N SER A 128 11.68 12.40 23.51
CA SER A 128 12.99 11.74 23.51
C SER A 128 13.47 11.24 24.89
N GLU A 129 12.59 11.06 25.86
CA GLU A 129 12.95 10.93 27.28
C GLU A 129 12.67 9.54 27.88
N THR A 130 12.00 8.62 27.18
CA THR A 130 11.73 7.27 27.72
C THR A 130 12.67 6.17 27.23
N MET A 131 13.81 6.53 26.61
CA MET A 131 14.89 5.58 26.30
C MET A 131 15.88 5.35 27.46
N GLY A 132 15.53 5.74 28.68
CA GLY A 132 16.39 5.57 29.84
C GLY A 132 15.64 5.44 31.14
N ALA A 133 14.98 4.29 31.35
CA ALA A 133 14.75 3.66 32.67
C ALA A 133 13.51 2.75 32.63
N SER A 134 13.72 1.48 32.30
CA SER A 134 13.03 0.38 33.01
C SER A 134 13.73 -0.92 32.66
N SER A 135 14.59 -1.28 33.61
CA SER A 135 15.22 -2.57 33.77
C SER A 135 14.21 -3.73 33.73
N SER A 136 14.74 -4.90 33.37
CA SER A 136 14.21 -6.26 33.61
C SER A 136 12.88 -6.63 32.93
N TYR A 137 13.00 -7.22 31.74
CA TYR A 137 12.07 -8.26 31.29
C TYR A 137 12.83 -9.58 31.10
N THR A 138 12.54 -10.52 31.97
CA THR A 138 12.84 -11.95 31.86
C THR A 138 12.28 -12.49 30.54
N PRO A 139 13.03 -13.26 29.74
CA PRO A 139 12.52 -13.78 28.48
C PRO A 139 11.64 -15.02 28.76
N LEU A 140 10.33 -14.92 28.50
CA LEU A 140 9.51 -16.10 28.24
C LEU A 140 9.43 -16.32 26.73
N THR A 141 9.90 -17.49 26.32
CA THR A 141 9.83 -18.08 25.00
C THR A 141 8.41 -18.16 24.45
N THR A 142 8.19 -17.65 23.23
CA THR A 142 7.24 -18.23 22.26
C THR A 142 7.74 -17.89 20.85
N GLU A 143 7.96 -18.94 20.05
CA GLU A 143 8.48 -18.92 18.69
C GLU A 143 7.51 -18.28 17.69
N GLY A 144 8.00 -17.31 16.93
CA GLY A 144 7.44 -16.88 15.63
C GLY A 144 8.55 -16.96 14.58
N PRO A 145 8.24 -17.25 13.30
CA PRO A 145 9.23 -17.72 12.34
C PRO A 145 10.30 -16.66 12.12
N ARG A 146 11.54 -16.98 12.48
CA ARG A 146 12.72 -16.21 12.09
C ARG A 146 12.80 -16.25 10.56
N GLY A 147 12.27 -15.23 9.92
CA GLY A 147 12.58 -14.94 8.53
C GLY A 147 14.10 -14.94 8.37
N PHE A 148 14.59 -15.72 7.43
CA PHE A 148 16.00 -15.84 7.13
C PHE A 148 16.54 -14.46 6.74
N GLN A 149 17.32 -13.83 7.62
CA GLN A 149 18.09 -12.63 7.32
C GLN A 149 19.52 -13.08 6.97
N PRO A 150 19.86 -13.28 5.69
CA PRO A 150 21.23 -13.60 5.32
C PRO A 150 22.14 -12.42 5.66
N GLY A 151 22.90 -12.56 6.75
CA GLY A 151 23.96 -11.63 7.08
C GLY A 151 25.05 -11.64 5.99
N ALA A 152 25.92 -10.62 5.97
CA ALA A 152 26.94 -10.44 4.94
C ALA A 152 27.81 -11.68 4.62
N LYS A 153 27.97 -12.60 5.59
CA LYS A 153 28.67 -13.88 5.41
C LYS A 153 27.95 -14.83 4.44
N PHE A 154 26.62 -14.83 4.41
CA PHE A 154 25.83 -15.62 3.45
C PHE A 154 26.00 -15.11 2.02
N PHE A 155 26.09 -13.80 1.82
CA PHE A 155 26.39 -13.21 0.52
C PHE A 155 27.78 -13.59 0.01
N LEU A 156 28.80 -13.58 0.87
CA LEU A 156 30.16 -14.01 0.47
C LEU A 156 30.22 -15.50 0.09
N ILE A 157 29.49 -16.36 0.82
CA ILE A 157 29.40 -17.79 0.49
C ILE A 157 28.66 -17.99 -0.84
N ALA A 158 27.56 -17.27 -1.07
CA ALA A 158 26.81 -17.35 -2.32
C ALA A 158 27.65 -16.90 -3.53
N ILE A 159 28.40 -15.80 -3.40
CA ILE A 159 29.30 -15.32 -4.45
C ILE A 159 30.42 -16.35 -4.73
N GLY A 160 31.02 -16.92 -3.68
CA GLY A 160 32.04 -17.96 -3.83
C GLY A 160 31.51 -19.21 -4.53
N ALA A 161 30.30 -19.65 -4.19
CA ALA A 161 29.66 -20.80 -4.83
C ALA A 161 29.36 -20.55 -6.32
N PHE A 162 28.86 -19.36 -6.67
CA PHE A 162 28.63 -18.98 -8.07
C PHE A 162 29.92 -18.86 -8.87
N PHE A 163 30.98 -18.33 -8.28
CA PHE A 163 32.29 -18.24 -8.94
C PHE A 163 32.89 -19.62 -9.20
N PHE A 164 32.78 -20.54 -8.23
CA PHE A 164 33.23 -21.92 -8.41
C PHE A 164 32.41 -22.67 -9.46
N LEU A 165 31.09 -22.48 -9.47
CA LEU A 165 30.21 -23.05 -10.50
C LEU A 165 30.56 -22.52 -11.89
N TYR A 166 30.83 -21.21 -12.02
CA TYR A 166 31.28 -20.60 -13.26
C TYR A 166 32.57 -21.24 -13.78
N LEU A 167 33.58 -21.41 -12.92
CA LEU A 167 34.83 -22.08 -13.30
C LEU A 167 34.62 -23.55 -13.70
N LEU A 168 33.69 -24.26 -13.04
CA LEU A 168 33.37 -25.65 -13.38
C LEU A 168 32.73 -25.74 -14.77
N VAL A 169 31.78 -24.84 -15.07
CA VAL A 169 31.12 -24.77 -16.38
C VAL A 169 32.12 -24.38 -17.46
N ASP A 170 32.98 -23.39 -17.20
CA ASP A 170 34.04 -22.97 -18.13
C ASP A 170 35.06 -24.08 -18.41
N SER A 171 35.42 -24.86 -17.37
CA SER A 171 36.28 -26.04 -17.52
C SER A 171 35.62 -27.16 -18.33
N MET A 172 34.31 -27.38 -18.19
CA MET A 172 33.59 -28.38 -18.98
C MET A 172 33.39 -27.94 -20.43
N LEU A 173 33.12 -26.65 -20.66
CA LEU A 173 33.02 -26.08 -22.00
C LEU A 173 34.38 -26.10 -22.73
N SER A 174 35.47 -25.81 -22.02
CA SER A 174 36.82 -25.95 -22.56
C SER A 174 37.22 -27.40 -22.81
N GLY A 175 36.67 -28.35 -22.05
CA GLY A 175 36.85 -29.79 -22.27
C GLY A 175 36.04 -30.37 -23.43
N LEU A 176 34.91 -29.74 -23.79
CA LEU A 176 34.04 -30.12 -24.91
C LEU A 176 34.35 -29.35 -26.21
N GLY A 177 35.04 -28.20 -26.12
CA GLY A 177 35.49 -27.36 -27.23
C GLY A 177 36.93 -27.63 -27.68
N GLY A 178 37.49 -28.80 -27.37
CA GLY A 178 38.81 -29.24 -27.82
C GLY A 178 38.84 -29.66 -29.29
N ARG A 179 38.45 -28.77 -30.20
CA ARG A 179 38.94 -28.49 -31.57
C ARG A 179 37.99 -27.57 -32.33
#